data_AF-A0A443RV82-F1
#
_entry.id   AF-A0A443RV82-F1
#
_cell.length_a   1.000
_cell.length_b   1.000
_cell.length_c   1.000
_cell.angle_alpha   90.00
_cell.angle_beta   90.00
_cell.angle_gamma   90.00
#
_symmetry.space_group_name_H-M   'P 1'
#
loop_
_entity.id
_entity.type
_entity.pdbx_description
1 polymer ?
#
loop_
_entity_poly.entity_id
_entity_poly.type
_entity_poly.pdbx_seq_one_letter_code
_entity_poly.pdbx_strand_id
1 'polypeptide(L)'
;IVLGYWDLRGICESIRYLLHFAEVEFEDKRYTFGSAPDYGCPEWKNDKFNLGLDFPNLPYLFDGDVKLTQSLAILRYLARKYKLVGESEAETMRLDVLEQELLDLRLKLAKVVYSGPAYEKLREEYLKILPEKLQLLSNYLGDKKFVNGNKVTYVDFILYEVLDFNYIFESTSLDAFANLNSFRHRFENLPAIQKYMSSGKFSRLPIFGPFAAIGGKKE
;
A
#
# COMPACT_ATOMS: atom_id res chain seq x y z
N ILE A 1 -6.31 18.05 -5.00
CA ILE A 1 -6.46 16.93 -4.05
C ILE A 1 -5.48 17.15 -2.90
N VAL A 2 -5.89 16.89 -1.65
CA VAL A 2 -5.00 16.80 -0.48
C VAL A 2 -5.08 15.38 0.05
N LEU A 3 -3.94 14.72 0.20
CA LEU A 3 -3.81 13.38 0.77
C LEU A 3 -3.02 13.48 2.08
N GLY A 4 -3.68 13.20 3.20
CA GLY A 4 -3.07 13.26 4.53
C GLY A 4 -2.68 11.89 5.04
N TYR A 5 -1.43 11.71 5.44
CA TYR A 5 -0.95 10.48 6.10
C TYR A 5 0.31 10.72 6.93
N TRP A 6 0.78 9.70 7.63
CA TRP A 6 2.09 9.71 8.26
C TRP A 6 3.21 9.88 7.22
N ASP A 7 4.35 10.46 7.62
CA ASP A 7 5.59 10.53 6.82
C ASP A 7 6.29 9.16 6.76
N LEU A 8 5.58 8.21 6.16
CA LEU A 8 6.00 6.85 5.88
C LEU A 8 5.17 6.31 4.72
N ARG A 9 5.54 5.13 4.21
CA ARG A 9 4.86 4.46 3.10
C ARG A 9 3.49 3.90 3.52
N GLY A 10 3.49 2.93 4.44
CA GLY A 10 2.31 2.37 5.11
C GLY A 10 1.17 2.00 4.15
N ILE A 11 -0.07 2.21 4.60
CA ILE A 11 -1.26 1.88 3.79
C ILE A 11 -1.60 2.95 2.73
N CYS A 12 -0.85 4.06 2.69
CA CYS A 12 -1.14 5.21 1.84
C CYS A 12 -0.42 5.14 0.48
N GLU A 13 0.67 4.38 0.37
CA GLU A 13 1.48 4.40 -0.85
C GLU A 13 0.74 3.89 -2.10
N SER A 14 -0.15 2.90 -1.97
CA SER A 14 -1.01 2.49 -3.09
C SER A 14 -1.85 3.66 -3.63
N ILE A 15 -2.25 4.61 -2.77
CA ILE A 15 -2.98 5.82 -3.15
C ILE A 15 -2.04 6.81 -3.85
N ARG A 16 -0.82 7.00 -3.33
CA ARG A 16 0.20 7.86 -3.96
C ARG A 16 0.56 7.35 -5.36
N TYR A 17 0.79 6.03 -5.52
CA TYR A 17 1.02 5.44 -6.83
C TYR A 17 -0.14 5.68 -7.78
N LEU A 18 -1.39 5.51 -7.34
CA LEU A 18 -2.55 5.75 -8.18
C LEU A 18 -2.61 7.22 -8.64
N LEU A 19 -2.43 8.17 -7.73
CA LEU A 19 -2.44 9.61 -8.07
C LEU A 19 -1.32 9.98 -9.05
N HIS A 20 -0.11 9.45 -8.85
CA HIS A 20 1.00 9.63 -9.78
C HIS A 20 0.76 8.95 -11.13
N PHE A 21 0.20 7.74 -11.14
CA PHE A 21 -0.16 7.01 -12.36
C PHE A 21 -1.23 7.75 -13.17
N ALA A 22 -2.19 8.38 -12.49
CA ALA A 22 -3.21 9.23 -13.11
C ALA A 22 -2.69 10.63 -13.47
N GLU A 23 -1.41 10.92 -13.23
CA GLU A 23 -0.75 12.21 -13.48
C GLU A 23 -1.46 13.40 -12.84
N VAL A 24 -1.98 13.20 -11.63
CA VAL A 24 -2.71 14.23 -10.89
C VAL A 24 -1.79 14.91 -9.89
N GLU A 25 -1.72 16.23 -9.96
CA GLU A 25 -1.05 17.03 -8.94
C GLU A 25 -1.89 17.05 -7.64
N PHE A 26 -1.23 16.80 -6.52
CA PHE A 26 -1.85 16.77 -5.20
C PHE A 26 -0.87 17.25 -4.12
N GLU A 27 -1.43 17.73 -3.01
CA GLU A 27 -0.68 17.98 -1.79
C GLU A 27 -0.57 16.68 -0.98
N ASP A 28 0.65 16.23 -0.71
CA ASP A 28 0.94 15.10 0.19
C ASP A 28 1.21 15.66 1.60
N LYS A 29 0.15 15.80 2.39
CA LYS A 29 0.21 16.31 3.76
C LYS A 29 0.75 15.22 4.67
N ARG A 30 2.02 15.36 5.08
CA ARG A 30 2.73 14.35 5.86
C ARG A 30 2.88 14.73 7.32
N TYR A 31 2.33 13.89 8.21
CA TYR A 31 2.46 14.01 9.65
C TYR A 31 3.69 13.24 10.13
N THR A 32 4.58 13.88 10.88
CA THR A 32 5.81 13.24 11.37
C THR A 32 5.65 12.78 12.81
N PHE A 33 6.12 11.58 13.12
CA PHE A 33 6.22 11.09 14.50
C PHE A 33 7.27 11.90 15.27
N GLY A 34 6.99 12.27 16.52
CA GLY A 34 7.98 12.85 17.42
C GLY A 34 9.06 11.84 17.82
N SER A 35 9.99 12.28 18.67
CA SER A 35 11.08 11.43 19.17
C SER A 35 10.60 10.36 20.15
N ALA A 36 11.42 9.32 20.31
CA ALA A 36 11.28 8.33 21.37
C ALA A 36 11.35 9.00 22.77
N PRO A 37 10.69 8.44 23.79
CA PRO A 37 9.84 7.25 23.74
C PRO A 37 8.38 7.54 23.36
N ASP A 38 7.99 8.82 23.28
CA ASP A 38 6.58 9.21 23.19
C ASP A 38 6.00 9.08 21.78
N TYR A 39 6.83 9.33 20.75
CA TYR A 39 6.46 9.32 19.33
C TYR A 39 5.12 10.02 19.00
N GLY A 40 4.73 11.01 19.80
CA GLY A 40 3.50 11.76 19.58
C GLY A 40 3.58 12.58 18.29
N CYS A 41 2.43 12.89 17.70
CA CYS A 41 2.33 13.87 16.63
C CYS A 41 1.34 14.97 17.05
N PRO A 42 1.83 16.09 17.64
CA PRO A 42 0.97 17.20 18.06
C PRO A 42 0.16 17.77 16.89
N GLU A 43 0.75 17.83 15.70
CA GLU A 43 0.09 18.32 14.49
C GLU A 43 -1.15 17.48 14.15
N TRP A 44 -1.00 16.15 14.04
CA TRP A 44 -2.16 15.28 13.79
C TRP A 44 -3.17 15.34 14.94
N LYS A 45 -2.72 15.39 16.19
CA LYS A 45 -3.63 15.52 17.36
C LYS A 45 -4.48 16.79 17.27
N ASN A 46 -3.89 17.89 16.83
CA ASN A 46 -4.59 19.16 16.64
C ASN A 46 -5.52 19.14 15.42
N ASP A 47 -5.09 18.54 14.31
CA ASP A 47 -5.88 18.52 13.07
C ASP A 47 -7.06 17.53 13.15
N LYS A 48 -6.89 16.38 13.79
CA LYS A 48 -7.78 15.21 13.70
C LYS A 48 -9.27 15.57 13.73
N PHE A 49 -9.71 16.36 14.71
CA PHE A 49 -11.13 16.69 14.88
C PHE A 49 -11.55 18.04 14.26
N ASN A 50 -10.61 18.77 13.64
CA ASN A 50 -10.83 20.10 13.04
C ASN A 50 -10.91 20.07 11.51
N LEU A 51 -10.69 18.91 10.89
CA LEU A 51 -10.68 18.72 9.44
C LEU A 51 -12.09 18.53 8.81
N GLY A 52 -13.13 18.39 9.65
CA GLY A 52 -14.50 18.12 9.20
C GLY A 52 -14.64 16.77 8.48
N LEU A 53 -13.94 15.75 8.97
CA LEU A 53 -14.07 14.35 8.55
C LEU A 53 -15.16 13.68 9.39
N ASP A 54 -16.01 12.85 8.77
CA ASP A 54 -17.04 12.09 9.50
C ASP A 54 -16.43 11.07 10.48
N PHE A 55 -15.38 10.38 10.01
CA PHE A 55 -14.62 9.40 10.80
C PHE A 55 -13.13 9.77 10.77
N PRO A 56 -12.66 10.70 11.64
CA PRO A 56 -11.28 11.18 11.64
C PRO A 56 -10.23 10.08 11.75
N ASN A 57 -9.48 9.87 10.67
CA ASN A 57 -8.44 8.85 10.59
C ASN A 57 -7.40 9.18 9.52
N LEU A 58 -6.29 8.44 9.53
CA LEU A 58 -5.25 8.48 8.51
C LEU A 58 -5.23 7.13 7.74
N PRO A 59 -5.14 7.13 6.40
CA PRO A 59 -5.11 8.31 5.54
C PRO A 59 -6.49 8.97 5.39
N TYR A 60 -6.47 10.25 5.05
CA TYR A 60 -7.63 11.00 4.56
C TYR A 60 -7.38 11.59 3.18
N LEU A 61 -8.44 11.87 2.44
CA LEU A 61 -8.38 12.55 1.13
C LEU A 61 -9.43 13.66 1.05
N PHE A 62 -9.00 14.83 0.56
CA PHE A 62 -9.87 15.93 0.12
C PHE A 62 -9.80 16.13 -1.39
N ASP A 63 -10.97 16.22 -2.02
CA ASP A 63 -11.14 16.47 -3.45
C ASP A 63 -12.37 17.36 -3.67
N GLY A 64 -12.18 18.67 -3.56
CA GLY A 64 -13.29 19.64 -3.47
C GLY A 64 -14.11 19.39 -2.21
N ASP A 65 -15.41 19.18 -2.39
CA ASP A 65 -16.35 18.87 -1.29
C ASP A 65 -16.25 17.40 -0.82
N VAL A 66 -15.56 16.54 -1.56
CA VAL A 66 -15.39 15.13 -1.19
C VAL A 66 -14.34 15.03 -0.07
N LYS A 67 -14.76 14.45 1.06
CA LYS A 67 -13.90 14.17 2.22
C LYS A 67 -14.00 12.70 2.59
N LEU A 68 -12.89 11.97 2.50
CA LEU A 68 -12.87 10.52 2.73
C LEU A 68 -11.79 10.14 3.73
N THR A 69 -12.08 9.12 4.53
CA THR A 69 -11.08 8.31 5.25
C THR A 69 -11.21 6.85 4.81
N GLN A 70 -10.40 5.95 5.39
CA GLN A 70 -10.22 4.55 4.96
C GLN A 70 -9.47 4.43 3.64
N SER A 71 -8.26 3.87 3.71
CA SER A 71 -7.36 3.78 2.55
C SER A 71 -8.02 3.10 1.34
N LEU A 72 -8.82 2.06 1.58
CA LEU A 72 -9.51 1.33 0.53
C LEU A 72 -10.63 2.12 -0.12
N ALA A 73 -11.42 2.84 0.68
CA ALA A 73 -12.50 3.68 0.17
C ALA A 73 -11.94 4.82 -0.68
N ILE A 74 -10.85 5.44 -0.23
CA ILE A 74 -10.10 6.45 -0.99
C ILE A 74 -9.59 5.86 -2.30
N LEU A 75 -8.93 4.70 -2.25
CA LEU A 75 -8.34 4.06 -3.43
C LEU A 75 -9.43 3.71 -4.46
N ARG A 76 -10.56 3.12 -4.01
CA ARG A 76 -11.73 2.83 -4.86
C ARG A 76 -12.37 4.09 -5.44
N TYR A 77 -12.45 5.18 -4.68
CA TYR A 77 -12.95 6.48 -5.17
C TYR A 77 -12.11 7.00 -6.33
N LEU A 78 -10.79 7.07 -6.15
CA LEU A 78 -9.88 7.53 -7.19
C LEU A 78 -9.87 6.56 -8.37
N ALA A 79 -9.94 5.26 -8.12
CA ALA A 79 -10.03 4.25 -9.17
C ALA A 79 -11.25 4.47 -10.07
N ARG A 80 -12.44 4.73 -9.50
CA ARG A 80 -13.62 5.07 -10.29
C ARG A 80 -13.44 6.39 -11.04
N LYS A 81 -12.91 7.42 -10.38
CA LYS A 81 -12.68 8.75 -10.99
C LYS A 81 -11.75 8.68 -12.21
N TYR A 82 -10.72 7.84 -12.16
CA TYR A 82 -9.72 7.70 -13.23
C TYR A 82 -9.85 6.42 -14.06
N LYS A 83 -10.99 5.72 -13.97
CA LYS A 83 -11.32 4.51 -14.77
C LYS A 83 -10.30 3.37 -14.60
N LEU A 84 -9.81 3.15 -13.38
CA LEU A 84 -8.89 2.08 -12.99
C LEU A 84 -9.62 0.94 -12.25
N VAL A 85 -10.85 0.65 -12.65
CA VAL A 85 -11.73 -0.40 -12.10
C VAL A 85 -12.04 -1.45 -13.17
N GLY A 86 -12.71 -2.53 -12.80
CA GLY A 86 -13.22 -3.51 -13.76
C GLY A 86 -14.30 -2.89 -14.66
N GLU A 87 -14.38 -3.33 -15.92
CA GLU A 87 -15.34 -2.83 -16.90
C GLU A 87 -16.60 -3.69 -17.00
N SER A 88 -16.60 -4.86 -16.35
CA SER A 88 -17.75 -5.75 -16.22
C SER A 88 -17.94 -6.19 -14.77
N GLU A 89 -19.12 -6.70 -14.46
CA GLU A 89 -19.40 -7.28 -13.14
C GLU A 89 -18.43 -8.42 -12.82
N ALA A 90 -18.11 -9.27 -13.81
CA ALA A 90 -17.18 -10.37 -13.63
C ALA A 90 -15.74 -9.91 -13.38
N GLU A 91 -15.32 -8.78 -13.92
CA GLU A 91 -14.02 -8.18 -13.60
C GLU A 91 -14.04 -7.54 -12.21
N THR A 92 -15.11 -6.82 -11.88
CA THR A 92 -15.30 -6.14 -10.59
C THR A 92 -15.27 -7.15 -9.45
N MET A 93 -16.05 -8.23 -9.53
CA MET A 93 -16.06 -9.32 -8.55
C MET A 93 -14.67 -9.92 -8.33
N ARG A 94 -13.90 -10.14 -9.40
CA ARG A 94 -12.54 -10.69 -9.30
C ARG A 94 -11.58 -9.72 -8.62
N LEU A 95 -11.69 -8.43 -8.93
CA LEU A 95 -10.90 -7.38 -8.29
C LEU A 95 -11.27 -7.25 -6.80
N ASP A 96 -12.55 -7.32 -6.45
CA ASP A 96 -12.99 -7.25 -5.06
C ASP A 96 -12.44 -8.41 -4.22
N VAL A 97 -12.48 -9.64 -4.73
CA VAL A 97 -11.91 -10.80 -4.03
C VAL A 97 -10.40 -10.64 -3.83
N LEU A 98 -9.66 -10.31 -4.90
CA LEU A 98 -8.21 -10.16 -4.80
C LEU A 98 -7.82 -9.00 -3.86
N GLU A 99 -8.54 -7.89 -3.93
CA GLU A 99 -8.32 -6.75 -3.04
C GLU A 99 -8.39 -7.18 -1.56
N GLN A 100 -9.42 -7.93 -1.17
CA GLN A 100 -9.56 -8.41 0.21
C GLN A 100 -8.46 -9.40 0.61
N GLU A 101 -8.10 -10.34 -0.27
CA GLU A 101 -6.98 -11.28 -0.02
C GLU A 101 -5.64 -10.56 0.22
N LEU A 102 -5.39 -9.49 -0.54
CA LEU A 102 -4.18 -8.68 -0.38
C LEU A 102 -4.19 -7.90 0.94
N LEU A 103 -5.33 -7.38 1.37
CA LEU A 103 -5.46 -6.71 2.66
C LEU A 103 -5.24 -7.69 3.82
N ASP A 104 -5.77 -8.91 3.72
CA ASP A 104 -5.56 -9.95 4.74
C ASP A 104 -4.08 -10.32 4.87
N LEU A 105 -3.37 -10.48 3.75
CA LEU A 105 -1.92 -10.76 3.78
C LEU A 105 -1.13 -9.58 4.36
N ARG A 106 -1.46 -8.35 3.97
CA ARG A 106 -0.86 -7.13 4.53
C ARG A 106 -1.07 -7.04 6.04
N LEU A 107 -2.28 -7.31 6.52
CA LEU A 107 -2.61 -7.27 7.94
C LEU A 107 -1.87 -8.36 8.73
N LYS A 108 -1.67 -9.55 8.16
CA LYS A 108 -0.86 -10.60 8.79
C LYS A 108 0.58 -10.16 8.97
N LEU A 109 1.21 -9.59 7.94
CA LEU A 109 2.57 -9.07 8.05
C LEU A 109 2.64 -7.91 9.07
N ALA A 110 1.68 -6.99 9.03
CA ALA A 110 1.59 -5.88 9.98
C ALA A 110 1.53 -6.38 11.44
N LYS A 111 0.75 -7.44 11.72
CA LYS A 111 0.68 -8.05 13.06
C LYS A 111 2.03 -8.62 13.50
N VAL A 112 2.80 -9.23 12.59
CA VAL A 112 4.14 -9.74 12.89
C VAL A 112 5.07 -8.58 13.27
N VAL A 113 5.19 -7.56 12.41
CA VAL A 113 6.17 -6.48 12.62
C VAL A 113 5.88 -5.62 13.86
N TYR A 114 4.63 -5.55 14.32
CA TYR A 114 4.23 -4.82 15.53
C TYR A 114 4.03 -5.70 16.77
N SER A 115 4.45 -6.97 16.74
CA SER A 115 4.23 -7.90 17.85
C SER A 115 5.20 -7.78 19.04
N GLY A 116 6.14 -6.82 18.97
CA GLY A 116 7.07 -6.53 20.05
C GLY A 116 7.88 -7.78 20.46
N PRO A 117 7.87 -8.19 21.74
CA PRO A 117 8.62 -9.37 22.19
C PRO A 117 8.29 -10.68 21.49
N ALA A 118 7.12 -10.80 20.85
CA ALA A 118 6.71 -12.00 20.12
C ALA A 118 7.21 -12.04 18.65
N TYR A 119 7.98 -11.03 18.21
CA TYR A 119 8.39 -10.86 16.82
C TYR A 119 9.04 -12.11 16.21
N GLU A 120 10.08 -12.66 16.85
CA GLU A 120 10.82 -13.80 16.28
C GLU A 120 9.91 -15.02 16.07
N LYS A 121 9.07 -15.33 17.07
CA LYS A 121 8.10 -16.44 16.98
C LYS A 121 7.10 -16.22 15.83
N LEU A 122 6.48 -15.04 15.77
CA LEU A 122 5.46 -14.76 14.75
C LEU A 122 6.09 -14.60 13.35
N ARG A 123 7.34 -14.17 13.25
CA ARG A 123 8.12 -14.17 12.00
C ARG A 123 8.27 -15.59 11.48
N GLU A 124 8.71 -16.53 12.30
CA GLU A 124 8.84 -17.93 11.90
C GLU A 124 7.50 -18.53 11.44
N GLU A 125 6.41 -18.27 12.16
CA GLU A 125 5.06 -18.72 11.79
C GLU A 125 4.61 -18.10 10.45
N TYR A 126 4.86 -16.81 10.25
CA TYR A 126 4.51 -16.13 9.01
C TYR A 126 5.29 -16.67 7.80
N LEU A 127 6.58 -16.93 7.96
CA LEU A 127 7.42 -17.47 6.89
C LEU A 127 7.02 -18.90 6.48
N LYS A 128 6.39 -19.67 7.36
CA LYS A 128 5.83 -20.99 7.01
C LYS A 128 4.61 -20.89 6.09
N ILE A 129 3.78 -19.85 6.25
CA ILE A 129 2.56 -19.68 5.44
C ILE A 129 2.76 -18.83 4.19
N LEU A 130 3.81 -18.00 4.16
CA LEU A 130 4.05 -17.05 3.08
C LEU A 130 4.18 -17.71 1.70
N PRO A 131 4.94 -18.82 1.52
CA PRO A 131 5.06 -19.47 0.22
C PRO A 131 3.71 -19.92 -0.36
N GLU A 132 2.81 -20.47 0.47
CA GLU A 132 1.48 -20.89 0.04
C GLU A 132 0.65 -19.67 -0.43
N LYS A 133 0.71 -18.57 0.32
CA LYS A 133 0.00 -17.33 -0.06
C LYS A 133 0.55 -16.72 -1.34
N LEU A 134 1.86 -16.72 -1.54
CA LEU A 134 2.48 -16.24 -2.77
C LEU A 134 2.18 -17.17 -3.96
N GLN A 135 2.09 -18.48 -3.74
CA GLN A 135 1.66 -19.43 -4.77
C GLN A 135 0.24 -19.14 -5.26
N LEU A 136 -0.70 -18.83 -4.34
CA LEU A 136 -2.07 -18.45 -4.72
C LEU A 136 -2.10 -17.17 -5.55
N LEU A 137 -1.32 -16.15 -5.17
CA LEU A 137 -1.20 -14.91 -5.95
C LEU A 137 -0.56 -15.14 -7.32
N SER A 138 0.48 -15.97 -7.38
CA SER A 138 1.15 -16.38 -8.61
C SER A 138 0.18 -17.09 -9.55
N ASN A 139 -0.59 -18.06 -9.04
CA ASN A 139 -1.61 -18.76 -9.81
C ASN A 139 -2.70 -17.81 -10.32
N TYR A 140 -3.13 -16.87 -9.46
CA TYR A 140 -4.13 -15.88 -9.85
C TYR A 140 -3.61 -14.95 -10.96
N LEU A 141 -2.35 -14.50 -10.89
CA LEU A 141 -1.75 -13.67 -11.92
C LEU A 141 -1.57 -14.46 -13.23
N GLY A 142 -1.08 -15.70 -13.15
CA GLY A 142 -0.80 -16.54 -14.30
C GLY A 142 0.11 -15.82 -15.29
N ASP A 143 -0.31 -15.80 -16.56
CA ASP A 143 0.39 -15.10 -17.65
C ASP A 143 -0.10 -13.66 -17.89
N LYS A 144 -1.04 -13.16 -17.06
CA LYS A 144 -1.59 -11.82 -17.23
C LYS A 144 -0.52 -10.76 -16.96
N LYS A 145 -0.60 -9.63 -17.68
CA LYS A 145 0.35 -8.53 -17.48
C LYS A 145 0.11 -7.81 -16.14
N PHE A 146 -1.16 -7.64 -15.81
CA PHE A 146 -1.70 -7.03 -14.61
C PHE A 146 -2.84 -7.92 -14.11
N VAL A 147 -3.35 -7.68 -12.90
CA VAL A 147 -4.32 -8.57 -12.26
C VAL A 147 -5.62 -8.72 -13.08
N ASN A 148 -5.95 -7.70 -13.90
CA ASN A 148 -7.05 -7.67 -14.86
C ASN A 148 -6.58 -7.74 -16.33
N GLY A 149 -5.64 -8.63 -16.63
CA GLY A 149 -5.19 -8.88 -18.00
C GLY A 149 -4.12 -7.90 -18.44
N ASN A 150 -4.44 -6.99 -19.36
CA ASN A 150 -3.49 -5.99 -19.90
C ASN A 150 -3.71 -4.58 -19.32
N LYS A 151 -4.78 -4.36 -18.56
CA LYS A 151 -5.14 -3.05 -18.01
C LYS A 151 -4.68 -2.96 -16.55
N VAL A 152 -4.06 -1.83 -16.21
CA VAL A 152 -3.76 -1.48 -14.82
C VAL A 152 -5.06 -1.12 -14.12
N THR A 153 -5.25 -1.66 -12.93
CA THR A 153 -6.36 -1.37 -12.04
C THR A 153 -5.83 -0.96 -10.67
N TYR A 154 -6.73 -0.46 -9.82
CA TYR A 154 -6.32 -0.03 -8.49
C TYR A 154 -5.73 -1.17 -7.62
N VAL A 155 -6.12 -2.41 -7.91
CA VAL A 155 -5.66 -3.61 -7.18
C VAL A 155 -4.19 -3.93 -7.50
N ASP A 156 -3.68 -3.53 -8.67
CA ASP A 156 -2.26 -3.68 -9.02
C ASP A 156 -1.35 -2.87 -8.08
N PHE A 157 -1.78 -1.65 -7.67
CA PHE A 157 -1.03 -0.84 -6.69
C PHE A 157 -1.04 -1.47 -5.29
N ILE A 158 -2.08 -2.23 -4.94
CA ILE A 158 -2.12 -2.98 -3.66
C ILE A 158 -1.20 -4.20 -3.75
N LEU A 159 -1.29 -4.96 -4.85
CA LEU A 159 -0.47 -6.14 -5.09
C LEU A 159 1.02 -5.78 -5.05
N TYR A 160 1.41 -4.70 -5.73
CA TYR A 160 2.79 -4.23 -5.71
C TYR A 160 3.29 -3.95 -4.28
N GLU A 161 2.54 -3.19 -3.48
CA GLU A 161 2.90 -2.92 -2.07
C GLU A 161 3.06 -4.22 -1.27
N VAL A 162 2.12 -5.15 -1.43
CA VAL A 162 2.14 -6.43 -0.70
C VAL A 162 3.36 -7.26 -1.08
N LEU A 163 3.67 -7.38 -2.38
CA LEU A 163 4.84 -8.14 -2.83
C LEU A 163 6.14 -7.46 -2.38
N ASP A 164 6.23 -6.14 -2.51
CA ASP A 164 7.43 -5.40 -2.17
C ASP A 164 7.72 -5.42 -0.66
N PHE A 165 6.69 -5.32 0.19
CA PHE A 165 6.88 -5.46 1.64
C PHE A 165 7.32 -6.86 2.04
N ASN A 166 6.76 -7.89 1.43
CA ASN A 166 7.19 -9.26 1.69
C ASN A 166 8.64 -9.50 1.22
N TYR A 167 9.02 -8.91 0.09
CA TYR A 167 10.41 -8.95 -0.39
C TYR A 167 11.37 -8.23 0.57
N ILE A 168 11.00 -7.07 1.10
CA ILE A 168 11.82 -6.36 2.10
C ILE A 168 11.88 -7.15 3.42
N PHE A 169 10.81 -7.83 3.79
CA PHE A 169 10.74 -8.66 5.00
C PHE A 169 11.56 -9.95 4.89
N GLU A 170 11.56 -10.56 3.71
CA GLU A 170 12.30 -11.78 3.36
C GLU A 170 12.67 -11.72 1.88
N SER A 171 13.93 -11.41 1.57
CA SER A 171 14.40 -11.12 0.21
C SER A 171 14.33 -12.31 -0.74
N THR A 172 14.31 -13.54 -0.20
CA THR A 172 14.17 -14.78 -0.98
C THR A 172 12.72 -15.17 -1.24
N SER A 173 11.74 -14.45 -0.67
CA SER A 173 10.33 -14.84 -0.70
C SER A 173 9.74 -14.98 -2.11
N LEU A 174 10.30 -14.29 -3.09
CA LEU A 174 9.80 -14.27 -4.47
C LEU A 174 10.61 -15.15 -5.44
N ASP A 175 11.67 -15.82 -5.00
CA ASP A 175 12.60 -16.55 -5.88
C ASP A 175 11.91 -17.67 -6.67
N ALA A 176 10.92 -18.32 -6.06
CA ALA A 176 10.13 -19.38 -6.70
C ALA A 176 9.04 -18.85 -7.66
N PHE A 177 8.79 -17.54 -7.71
CA PHE A 177 7.63 -16.94 -8.38
C PHE A 177 8.05 -15.91 -9.44
N ALA A 178 8.62 -16.40 -10.55
CA ALA A 178 9.15 -15.56 -11.62
C ALA A 178 8.13 -14.57 -12.21
N ASN A 179 6.85 -14.94 -12.28
CA ASN A 179 5.76 -14.07 -12.74
C ASN A 179 5.48 -12.92 -11.77
N LEU A 180 5.55 -13.14 -10.46
CA LEU A 180 5.39 -12.08 -9.45
C LEU A 180 6.56 -11.10 -9.47
N ASN A 181 7.80 -11.59 -9.63
CA ASN A 181 8.96 -10.72 -9.84
C ASN A 181 8.85 -9.93 -11.14
N SER A 182 8.42 -10.58 -12.23
CA SER A 182 8.15 -9.91 -13.51
C SER A 182 7.07 -8.84 -13.39
N PHE A 183 6.03 -9.07 -12.59
CA PHE A 183 5.00 -8.08 -12.29
C PHE A 183 5.60 -6.87 -11.54
N ARG A 184 6.41 -7.08 -10.50
CA ARG A 184 7.06 -5.98 -9.76
C ARG A 184 7.89 -5.10 -10.69
N HIS A 185 8.77 -5.71 -11.48
CA HIS A 185 9.58 -4.96 -12.44
C HIS A 185 8.73 -4.24 -13.48
N ARG A 186 7.67 -4.87 -13.99
CA ARG A 186 6.76 -4.23 -14.95
C ARG A 186 6.07 -3.01 -14.34
N PHE A 187 5.60 -3.12 -13.11
CA PHE A 187 4.93 -2.04 -12.39
C PHE A 187 5.90 -0.86 -12.15
N GLU A 188 7.12 -1.12 -11.68
CA GLU A 188 8.15 -0.10 -11.46
C GLU A 188 8.56 0.62 -12.74
N ASN A 189 8.47 -0.06 -13.90
CA ASN A 189 8.78 0.50 -15.21
C ASN A 189 7.58 1.14 -15.93
N LEU A 190 6.40 1.22 -15.29
CA LEU A 190 5.33 2.07 -15.82
C LEU A 190 5.84 3.53 -15.83
N PRO A 191 5.75 4.28 -16.95
CA PRO A 191 6.42 5.57 -17.08
C PRO A 191 6.13 6.56 -15.93
N ALA A 192 4.86 6.66 -15.53
CA ALA A 192 4.43 7.53 -14.43
C ALA A 192 4.93 7.05 -13.05
N ILE A 193 5.00 5.73 -12.84
CA ILE A 193 5.53 5.14 -11.60
C ILE A 193 7.04 5.31 -11.52
N GLN A 194 7.75 5.03 -12.62
CA GLN A 194 9.20 5.22 -12.71
C GLN A 194 9.56 6.70 -12.44
N LYS A 195 8.84 7.64 -13.07
CA LYS A 195 9.00 9.08 -12.82
C LYS A 195 8.80 9.43 -11.35
N TYR A 196 7.80 8.86 -10.68
CA TYR A 196 7.58 9.07 -9.25
C TYR A 196 8.70 8.46 -8.40
N MET A 197 9.07 7.20 -8.64
CA MET A 197 10.09 6.50 -7.86
C MET A 197 11.49 7.11 -8.01
N SER A 198 11.80 7.71 -9.16
CA SER A 198 13.04 8.46 -9.37
C SER A 198 12.99 9.91 -8.88
N SER A 199 11.85 10.37 -8.36
CA SER A 199 11.71 11.71 -7.81
C SER A 199 12.17 11.77 -6.34
N GLY A 200 12.47 12.98 -5.85
CA GLY A 200 12.70 13.21 -4.42
C GLY A 200 11.45 13.09 -3.53
N LYS A 201 10.26 12.79 -4.10
CA LYS A 201 9.00 12.61 -3.35
C LYS A 201 8.81 11.16 -2.87
N PHE A 202 9.37 10.20 -3.60
CA PHE A 202 9.26 8.78 -3.26
C PHE A 202 10.26 8.41 -2.17
N SER A 203 9.84 7.53 -1.27
CA SER A 203 10.73 6.92 -0.29
C SER A 203 10.36 5.45 -0.10
N ARG A 204 11.35 4.57 -0.25
CA ARG A 204 11.16 3.13 -0.04
C ARG A 204 10.91 2.81 1.45
N LEU A 205 11.56 3.57 2.34
CA LEU A 205 11.52 3.41 3.79
C LEU A 205 11.30 4.78 4.49
N PRO A 206 10.60 4.82 5.64
CA PRO A 206 10.10 3.68 6.38
C PRO A 206 8.76 3.17 5.83
N ILE A 207 8.55 1.86 5.90
CA ILE A 207 7.27 1.23 5.58
C ILE A 207 6.29 1.36 6.74
N PHE A 208 6.79 1.15 7.96
CA PHE A 208 6.00 1.11 9.17
C PHE A 208 6.38 2.25 10.10
N GLY A 209 5.61 2.45 11.16
CA GLY A 209 5.91 3.42 12.20
C GLY A 209 7.14 3.00 13.03
N PRO A 210 7.65 3.90 13.87
CA PRO A 210 8.92 3.70 14.59
C PRO A 210 8.92 2.54 15.59
N PHE A 211 7.74 2.01 15.93
CA PHE A 211 7.57 0.87 16.83
C PHE A 211 7.69 -0.50 16.16
N ALA A 212 7.80 -0.54 14.83
CA ALA A 212 7.92 -1.79 14.10
C ALA A 212 9.32 -2.40 14.27
N ALA A 213 9.37 -3.72 14.40
CA ALA A 213 10.62 -4.48 14.51
C ALA A 213 11.52 -4.33 13.28
N ILE A 214 10.92 -4.10 12.10
CA ILE A 214 11.62 -3.91 10.82
C ILE A 214 10.89 -2.86 9.97
N GLY A 215 11.63 -2.14 9.13
CA GLY A 215 11.08 -1.17 8.18
C GLY A 215 10.54 0.12 8.81
N GLY A 216 10.82 0.37 10.10
CA GLY A 216 10.38 1.56 10.84
C GLY A 216 11.35 2.75 10.83
N LYS A 217 12.51 2.64 10.18
CA LYS A 217 13.56 3.67 10.13
C LYS A 217 13.88 4.07 8.69
N LYS A 218 14.26 5.34 8.49
CA LYS A 218 14.93 5.80 7.26
C LYS A 218 16.35 5.23 7.29
N GLU A 219 16.79 4.59 6.20
CA GLU A 219 18.19 4.17 6.01
C GLU A 219 19.13 5.38 5.93
#